data_AF-A0A6B2TDT5-F1
#
_entry.id   AF-A0A6B2TDT5-F1
#
_cell.length_a   1.000
_cell.length_b   1.000
_cell.length_c   1.000
_cell.angle_alpha   90.00
_cell.angle_beta   90.00
_cell.angle_gamma   90.00
#
_symmetry.space_group_name_H-M   'P 1'
#
loop_
_entity.id
_entity.type
_entity.pdbx_description
1 polymer ?
#
loop_
_entity_poly.entity_id
_entity_poly.type
_entity_poly.pdbx_seq_one_letter_code
_entity_poly.pdbx_strand_id
1 'polypeptide(L)'
;PSAPAAAPAAAPAAGTKTVSSAEARAAKKELQKIERQLDKVSQKEAKLHAQIADNATDFEKVAKLDAELRELIGERDELEMRWLELAEDA
;
A
#
# COMPACT_ATOMS: atom_id res chain seq x y z
N PRO A 1 36.87 54.63 -10.31
CA PRO A 1 35.40 54.80 -10.21
C PRO A 1 34.71 53.53 -10.71
N SER A 2 33.92 52.93 -9.81
CA SER A 2 32.75 52.05 -9.97
C SER A 2 32.69 50.99 -11.07
N ALA A 3 32.56 49.73 -10.62
CA ALA A 3 31.80 48.70 -11.32
C ALA A 3 30.29 48.95 -11.18
N PRO A 4 29.46 48.24 -11.97
CA PRO A 4 28.43 47.44 -11.34
C PRO A 4 28.36 46.00 -11.87
N ALA A 5 27.74 45.17 -11.04
CA ALA A 5 27.55 43.73 -11.16
C ALA A 5 26.19 43.35 -11.79
N ALA A 6 25.95 42.03 -11.87
CA ALA A 6 24.72 41.28 -12.13
C ALA A 6 24.40 40.97 -13.61
N ALA A 7 23.97 39.76 -14.00
CA ALA A 7 23.20 38.76 -13.25
C ALA A 7 23.56 37.31 -13.64
N PRO A 8 23.40 36.33 -12.72
CA PRO A 8 23.37 34.92 -13.10
C PRO A 8 22.04 34.62 -13.81
N ALA A 9 22.13 33.95 -14.96
CA ALA A 9 20.98 33.47 -15.69
C ALA A 9 20.19 32.48 -14.82
N ALA A 10 18.92 32.81 -14.57
CA ALA A 10 17.99 31.93 -13.88
C ALA A 10 17.82 30.65 -14.70
N ALA A 11 18.30 29.53 -14.17
CA ALA A 11 17.95 28.21 -14.67
C ALA A 11 16.44 27.98 -14.44
N PRO A 12 15.68 27.45 -15.41
CA PRO A 12 14.32 27.05 -15.15
C PRO A 12 14.35 25.91 -14.12
N ALA A 13 13.74 26.16 -12.97
CA ALA A 13 13.56 25.15 -11.94
C ALA A 13 12.89 23.93 -12.58
N ALA A 14 13.56 22.78 -12.44
CA ALA A 14 13.04 21.49 -12.82
C ALA A 14 11.60 21.35 -12.30
N GLY A 15 10.67 21.04 -13.20
CA GLY A 15 9.27 20.83 -12.89
C GLY A 15 9.11 19.71 -11.88
N THR A 16 9.02 20.07 -10.61
CA THR A 16 8.46 19.19 -9.59
C THR A 16 7.01 18.95 -10.00
N LYS A 17 6.64 17.71 -10.29
CA LYS A 17 5.23 17.30 -10.48
C LYS A 17 4.47 17.74 -9.22
N THR A 18 3.83 18.90 -9.26
CA THR A 18 2.91 19.34 -8.21
C THR A 18 1.66 18.50 -8.37
N VAL A 19 1.61 17.36 -7.67
CA VAL A 19 0.37 16.61 -7.45
C VAL A 19 -0.67 17.62 -6.97
N SER A 20 -1.83 17.68 -7.63
CA SER A 20 -2.84 18.65 -7.24
C SER A 20 -3.37 18.30 -5.85
N SER A 21 -3.78 19.31 -5.07
CA SER A 21 -4.30 19.06 -3.72
C SER A 21 -5.53 18.12 -3.69
N ALA A 22 -6.25 17.98 -4.81
CA ALA A 22 -7.36 17.05 -4.95
C ALA A 22 -6.86 15.59 -5.10
N GLU A 23 -5.84 15.37 -5.93
CA GLU A 23 -5.20 14.06 -6.10
C GLU A 23 -4.56 13.56 -4.80
N ALA A 24 -3.84 14.44 -4.07
CA ALA A 24 -3.25 14.07 -2.78
C ALA A 24 -4.30 13.66 -1.73
N ARG A 25 -5.47 14.32 -1.70
CA ARG A 25 -6.56 13.92 -0.80
C ARG A 25 -7.21 12.60 -1.21
N ALA A 26 -7.34 12.35 -2.51
CA ALA A 26 -7.86 11.10 -3.03
C ALA A 26 -6.91 9.93 -2.71
N ALA A 27 -5.60 10.10 -2.93
CA ALA A 27 -4.57 9.11 -2.59
C ALA A 27 -4.60 8.76 -1.09
N LYS A 28 -4.67 9.77 -0.20
CA LYS A 28 -4.82 9.56 1.26
C LYS A 28 -6.06 8.78 1.63
N LYS A 29 -7.20 9.06 1.00
CA LYS A 29 -8.45 8.33 1.26
C LYS A 29 -8.34 6.87 0.85
N GLU A 30 -7.69 6.60 -0.28
CA GLU A 30 -7.54 5.24 -0.77
C GLU A 30 -6.51 4.45 0.06
N LEU A 31 -5.42 5.07 0.51
CA LEU A 31 -4.50 4.50 1.52
C LEU A 31 -5.25 4.05 2.78
N GLN A 32 -6.07 4.94 3.36
CA GLN A 32 -6.87 4.63 4.55
C GLN A 32 -7.87 3.48 4.32
N LYS A 33 -8.34 3.30 3.09
CA LYS A 33 -9.22 2.18 2.75
C LYS A 33 -8.43 0.88 2.64
N ILE A 34 -7.25 0.91 2.03
CA ILE A 34 -6.36 -0.25 1.91
C ILE A 34 -5.88 -0.70 3.29
N GLU A 35 -5.49 0.21 4.18
CA GLU A 35 -5.14 -0.12 5.57
C GLU A 35 -6.27 -0.90 6.27
N ARG A 36 -7.51 -0.44 6.14
CA ARG A 36 -8.68 -1.15 6.67
C ARG A 36 -8.94 -2.50 6.01
N GLN A 37 -8.53 -2.68 4.75
CA GLN A 37 -8.63 -3.97 4.06
C GLN A 37 -7.55 -4.92 4.56
N LEU A 38 -6.30 -4.45 4.69
CA LEU A 38 -5.19 -5.19 5.28
C LEU A 38 -5.54 -5.68 6.70
N ASP A 39 -6.09 -4.81 7.56
CA ASP A 39 -6.55 -5.20 8.90
C ASP A 39 -7.54 -6.37 8.87
N LYS A 40 -8.48 -6.35 7.90
CA LYS A 40 -9.47 -7.42 7.75
C LYS A 40 -8.84 -8.70 7.23
N VAL A 41 -7.90 -8.60 6.30
CA VAL A 41 -7.16 -9.76 5.79
C VAL A 41 -6.39 -10.41 6.93
N SER A 42 -5.64 -9.64 7.73
CA SER A 42 -4.92 -10.16 8.90
C SER A 42 -5.85 -10.81 9.93
N GLN A 43 -7.04 -10.25 10.18
CA GLN A 43 -8.04 -10.88 11.05
C GLN A 43 -8.56 -12.22 10.49
N LYS A 44 -8.77 -12.31 9.17
CA LYS A 44 -9.16 -13.56 8.50
C LYS A 44 -8.04 -14.59 8.56
N GLU A 45 -6.80 -14.20 8.24
CA GLU A 45 -5.62 -15.08 8.33
C GLU A 45 -5.48 -15.69 9.73
N ALA A 46 -5.58 -14.87 10.78
CA ALA A 46 -5.52 -15.34 12.16
C ALA A 46 -6.63 -16.36 12.48
N LYS A 47 -7.85 -16.12 11.99
CA LYS A 47 -8.98 -17.05 12.15
C LYS A 47 -8.75 -18.35 11.39
N LEU A 48 -8.24 -18.30 10.17
CA LEU A 48 -7.92 -19.50 9.38
C LEU A 48 -6.83 -20.32 10.07
N HIS A 49 -5.77 -19.68 10.57
CA HIS A 49 -4.73 -20.37 11.33
C HIS A 49 -5.28 -21.09 12.56
N ALA A 50 -6.19 -20.46 13.31
CA ALA A 50 -6.87 -21.13 14.43
C ALA A 50 -7.70 -22.33 13.95
N GLN A 51 -8.44 -22.19 12.85
CA GLN A 51 -9.21 -23.29 12.27
C GLN A 51 -8.33 -24.44 11.77
N ILE A 52 -7.17 -24.15 11.17
CA ILE A 52 -6.21 -25.17 10.76
C ILE A 52 -5.71 -25.94 11.99
N ALA A 53 -5.34 -25.23 13.06
CA ALA A 53 -4.90 -25.85 14.31
C ALA A 53 -5.99 -26.72 14.95
N ASP A 54 -7.24 -26.24 15.00
CA ASP A 54 -8.39 -26.97 15.55
C ASP A 54 -8.74 -28.24 14.75
N ASN A 55 -8.37 -28.28 13.46
CA ASN A 55 -8.68 -29.37 12.54
C ASN A 55 -7.43 -30.12 12.06
N ALA A 56 -6.30 -30.00 12.76
CA ALA A 56 -4.99 -30.45 12.28
C ALA A 56 -4.91 -31.94 11.87
N THR A 57 -5.82 -32.79 12.38
CA THR A 57 -5.89 -34.22 12.03
C THR A 57 -6.82 -34.53 10.84
N ASP A 58 -7.63 -33.56 10.40
CA ASP A 58 -8.47 -33.66 9.21
C ASP A 58 -7.72 -33.06 8.01
N PHE A 59 -6.92 -33.90 7.35
CA PHE A 59 -6.06 -33.46 6.26
C PHE A 59 -6.81 -32.86 5.07
N GLU A 60 -8.03 -33.32 4.78
CA GLU A 60 -8.83 -32.77 3.69
C GLU A 60 -9.29 -31.35 4.02
N LYS A 61 -9.75 -31.14 5.27
CA LYS A 61 -10.16 -29.82 5.74
C LYS A 61 -8.98 -28.86 5.87
N VAL A 62 -7.84 -29.32 6.39
CA VAL A 62 -6.60 -28.53 6.46
C VAL A 62 -6.16 -28.09 5.06
N ALA A 63 -6.17 -28.99 4.07
CA ALA A 63 -5.79 -28.62 2.70
C ALA A 63 -6.69 -27.54 2.09
N LYS A 64 -8.01 -27.55 2.39
CA LYS A 64 -8.94 -26.49 1.96
C LYS A 64 -8.64 -25.16 2.64
N LEU A 65 -8.44 -25.17 3.96
CA LEU A 65 -8.11 -23.98 4.73
C LEU A 65 -6.76 -23.38 4.32
N ASP A 66 -5.77 -24.22 4.02
CA ASP A 66 -4.47 -23.78 3.49
C ASP A 66 -4.60 -23.12 2.11
N ALA A 67 -5.51 -23.60 1.26
CA ALA A 67 -5.77 -22.98 -0.03
C ALA A 67 -6.38 -21.58 0.14
N GLU A 68 -7.38 -21.43 1.01
CA GLU A 68 -7.96 -20.13 1.35
C GLU A 68 -6.92 -19.18 1.98
N LEU A 69 -6.01 -19.70 2.82
CA LEU A 69 -4.92 -18.91 3.41
C LEU A 69 -3.98 -18.37 2.33
N ARG A 70 -3.65 -19.16 1.32
CA ARG A 70 -2.79 -18.70 0.20
C ARG A 70 -3.48 -17.61 -0.63
N GLU A 71 -4.79 -17.70 -0.83
CA GLU A 71 -5.55 -16.64 -1.49
C GLU A 71 -5.51 -15.33 -0.70
N LEU A 72 -5.67 -15.40 0.64
CA LEU A 72 -5.57 -14.22 1.50
C LEU A 72 -4.18 -13.60 1.51
N ILE A 73 -3.13 -14.43 1.50
CA ILE A 73 -1.74 -13.95 1.37
C ILE A 73 -1.56 -13.19 0.04
N GLY A 74 -2.10 -13.74 -1.06
CA GLY A 74 -2.09 -13.04 -2.35
C GLY A 74 -2.85 -11.72 -2.33
N GLU A 75 -4.05 -11.68 -1.74
CA GLU A 75 -4.82 -10.44 -1.56
C GLU A 75 -4.05 -9.42 -0.73
N ARG A 76 -3.38 -9.85 0.34
CA ARG A 76 -2.53 -8.98 1.18
C ARG A 76 -1.39 -8.39 0.36
N ASP A 77 -0.66 -9.21 -0.37
CA ASP A 77 0.49 -8.77 -1.16
C ASP A 77 0.06 -7.76 -2.25
N GLU A 78 -1.09 -7.97 -2.90
CA GLU A 78 -1.67 -7.00 -3.85
C GLU A 78 -2.05 -5.67 -3.19
N LEU A 79 -2.67 -5.73 -2.01
CA LEU A 79 -3.02 -4.55 -1.23
C LEU A 79 -1.77 -3.79 -0.76
N GLU A 80 -0.73 -4.49 -0.31
CA GLU A 80 0.55 -3.90 0.10
C GLU A 80 1.26 -3.22 -1.07
N MET A 81 1.31 -3.86 -2.25
CA MET A 81 1.84 -3.23 -3.46
C MET A 81 1.08 -1.94 -3.79
N ARG A 82 -0.26 -2.00 -3.76
CA ARG A 82 -1.08 -0.82 -4.06
C ARG A 82 -0.92 0.27 -3.00
N TRP A 83 -0.74 -0.10 -1.75
CA TRP A 83 -0.46 0.82 -0.65
C TRP A 83 0.86 1.55 -0.89
N LEU A 84 1.92 0.84 -1.28
CA LEU A 84 3.23 1.45 -1.58
C LEU A 84 3.14 2.43 -2.74
N GLU A 85 2.48 2.05 -3.85
CA GLU A 85 2.27 2.95 -4.98
C GLU A 85 1.53 4.24 -4.58
N LEU A 86 0.46 4.13 -3.80
CA LEU A 86 -0.31 5.29 -3.36
C LEU A 86 0.42 6.14 -2.32
N ALA A 87 1.30 5.55 -1.51
CA ALA A 87 2.10 6.25 -0.52
C ALA A 87 3.18 7.13 -1.16
N GLU A 88 3.69 6.75 -2.33
CA GLU A 88 4.59 7.59 -3.13
C GLU A 88 3.89 8.82 -3.72
N ASP A 89 2.59 8.70 -4.01
CA ASP A 89 1.77 9.74 -4.65
C ASP A 89 1.01 10.66 -3.66
N ALA A 90 0.98 10.34 -2.36
CA ALA A 90 0.17 11.01 -1.32
C ALA A 90 0.86 12.18 -0.59
#